data_AF-A0A815R505-F1
#
_entry.id   AF-A0A815R505-F1
#
_cell.length_a   1.000
_cell.length_b   1.000
_cell.length_c   1.000
_cell.angle_alpha   90.00
_cell.angle_beta   90.00
_cell.angle_gamma   90.00
#
_symmetry.space_group_name_H-M   'P 1'
#
loop_
_entity.id
_entity.type
_entity.pdbx_description
1 polymer ?
#
loop_
_entity_poly.entity_id
_entity_poly.type
_entity_poly.pdbx_seq_one_letter_code
_entity_poly.pdbx_strand_id
1 'polypeptide(L)' 'MVALINATRDEDSDVRSKACGALGRLAEKAATNEVMTALINATRDEDSYVRSKACGALG' A
#
# COMPACT_ATOMS: atom_id res chain seq x y z
N MET A 1 -7.61 -8.86 3.39
CA MET A 1 -6.93 -7.63 3.84
C MET A 1 -5.54 -7.91 4.41
N VAL A 2 -5.41 -8.79 5.42
CA VAL A 2 -4.12 -9.07 6.11
C VAL A 2 -3.00 -9.48 5.16
N ALA A 3 -3.26 -10.37 4.20
CA ALA A 3 -2.25 -10.78 3.21
C ALA A 3 -1.71 -9.61 2.37
N LEU A 4 -2.57 -8.66 1.99
CA LEU A 4 -2.14 -7.47 1.24
C LEU A 4 -1.33 -6.51 2.11
N ILE A 5 -1.69 -6.36 3.39
CA ILE A 5 -0.90 -5.56 4.34
C ILE A 5 0.48 -6.17 4.54
N ASN A 6 0.59 -7.49 4.63
CA ASN A 6 1.90 -8.14 4.71
C ASN A 6 2.71 -7.94 3.43
N ALA A 7 2.06 -7.99 2.26
CA ALA A 7 2.70 -7.75 0.97
C ALA A 7 3.23 -6.32 0.79
N THR A 8 2.79 -5.32 1.58
CA THR A 8 3.43 -3.98 1.56
C THR A 8 4.81 -3.96 2.21
N ARG A 9 5.28 -5.08 2.76
CA ARG A 9 6.60 -5.25 3.38
C ARG A 9 7.44 -6.31 2.67
N ASP A 10 7.00 -6.75 1.50
CA ASP A 10 7.74 -7.72 0.69
C ASP A 10 9.11 -7.15 0.27
N GLU A 11 10.09 -8.01 0.08
CA GLU A 11 11.44 -7.60 -0.35
C GLU A 11 11.41 -7.04 -1.79
N ASP A 12 10.49 -7.54 -2.62
CA ASP A 12 10.31 -7.09 -3.99
C ASP A 12 9.43 -5.83 -4.07
N SER A 13 9.98 -4.74 -4.62
CA SER A 13 9.27 -3.47 -4.75
C SER A 13 8.08 -3.55 -5.71
N ASP A 14 8.08 -4.47 -6.68
CA ASP A 14 6.93 -4.73 -7.55
C ASP A 14 5.78 -5.35 -6.75
N VAL A 15 6.08 -6.23 -5.81
CA VAL A 15 5.08 -6.82 -4.92
C VAL A 15 4.52 -5.75 -3.99
N ARG A 16 5.38 -4.95 -3.36
CA ARG A 16 4.96 -3.85 -2.47
C ARG A 16 4.06 -2.84 -3.18
N SER A 17 4.41 -2.43 -4.39
CA SER A 17 3.66 -1.43 -5.16
C SER A 17 2.29 -1.94 -5.62
N LYS A 18 2.22 -3.20 -6.06
CA LYS A 18 0.96 -3.89 -6.41
C LYS A 18 0.06 -4.02 -5.17
N ALA A 19 0.64 -4.33 -4.01
CA ALA A 19 -0.09 -4.40 -2.75
C ALA A 19 -0.71 -3.03 -2.39
N CYS A 20 0.07 -1.95 -2.47
CA CYS A 20 -0.44 -0.59 -2.23
C CYS A 20 -1.58 -0.21 -3.19
N GLY A 21 -1.42 -0.50 -4.48
CA GLY A 21 -2.47 -0.23 -5.47
C GLY A 21 -3.74 -1.07 -5.24
N ALA A 22 -3.60 -2.32 -4.79
CA ALA A 22 -4.75 -3.15 -4.43
C ALA A 22 -5.44 -2.67 -3.15
N LEU A 23 -4.67 -2.25 -2.14
CA LEU A 23 -5.19 -1.68 -0.89
C LEU A 23 -5.97 -0.39 -1.15
N GLY A 24 -5.46 0.51 -2.00
CA GLY A 24 -6.18 1.74 -2.39
C GLY A 24 -7.54 1.45 -3.03
N ARG A 25 -7.61 0.52 -3.98
CA ARG A 25 -8.88 0.11 -4.61
C ARG A 25 -9.87 -0.54 -3.63
N LEU A 26 -9.38 -1.14 -2.55
CA LEU A 26 -10.21 -1.78 -1.53
C LEU A 26 -10.61 -0.81 -0.40
N ALA A 27 -9.82 0.25 -0.18
CA ALA A 27 -10.05 1.25 0.86
C ALA A 27 -11.40 1.97 0.67
N GLU A 28 -11.85 2.17 -0.58
CA GLU A 28 -13.20 2.70 -0.87
C GLU A 28 -14.34 1.89 -0.23
N LYS A 29 -14.13 0.61 0.06
CA LYS A 29 -15.16 -0.29 0.60
C LYS A 29 -14.92 -0.73 2.04
N ALA A 30 -13.68 -0.67 2.53
CA ALA A 30 -13.29 -1.25 3.81
C ALA A 30 -11.98 -0.68 4.38
N ALA A 31 -11.74 0.64 4.29
CA ALA A 31 -10.55 1.26 4.88
C ALA A 31 -10.52 1.04 6.41
N THR A 32 -9.58 0.21 6.87
CA THR A 32 -9.27 0.07 8.29
C THR A 32 -8.06 0.93 8.66
N ASN A 33 -7.89 1.23 9.94
CA ASN A 33 -6.72 1.96 10.44
C ASN A 33 -5.40 1.29 10.06
N GLU A 34 -5.38 -0.04 9.95
CA GLU A 34 -4.20 -0.81 9.56
C GLU A 34 -3.84 -0.58 8.09
N VAL A 35 -4.84 -0.50 7.21
CA VAL A 35 -4.65 -0.20 5.78
C VAL A 35 -4.11 1.22 5.62
N MET A 36 -4.69 2.19 6.33
CA MET A 36 -4.20 3.58 6.30
C MET A 36 -2.76 3.67 6.81
N THR A 37 -2.44 2.97 7.90
CA THR A 37 -1.07 2.92 8.45
C THR A 37 -0.09 2.30 7.44
N ALA A 38 -0.48 1.19 6.79
CA ALA A 38 0.35 0.54 5.79
C ALA A 38 0.62 1.47 4.59
N LEU A 39 -0.41 2.13 4.07
CA LEU A 39 -0.29 3.08 2.95
C LEU A 39 0.55 4.31 3.34
N ILE A 40 0.34 4.89 4.53
CA ILE A 40 1.15 6.01 5.03
C ILE A 40 2.63 5.63 5.14
N ASN A 41 2.94 4.42 5.62
CA ASN A 41 4.33 3.95 5.68
C ASN A 41 4.92 3.80 4.27
N ALA A 42 4.15 3.26 3.32
CA ALA A 42 4.59 3.08 1.93
C ALA A 42 4.84 4.40 1.18
N THR A 43 4.31 5.54 1.65
CA THR A 43 4.69 6.87 1.10
C THR A 43 6.16 7.22 1.33
N ARG A 44 6.84 6.52 2.26
CA ARG A 44 8.26 6.68 2.58
C ARG A 44 9.12 5.52 2.08
N ASP A 45 8.57 4.66 1.23
CA ASP A 45 9.32 3.54 0.65
C ASP A 45 10.52 4.03 -0.16
N GLU A 46 11.58 3.24 -0.21
CA GLU A 46 12.78 3.52 -1.01
C GLU A 46 12.47 3.58 -2.52
N ASP A 47 11.51 2.76 -2.96
CA ASP A 47 11.11 2.65 -4.35
C ASP A 47 10.09 3.73 -4.73
N SER A 48 10.39 4.47 -5.80
CA SER A 48 9.56 5.58 -6.25
C SER A 48 8.19 5.16 -6.77
N TYR A 49 8.07 3.95 -7.31
CA TYR A 49 6.82 3.39 -7.79
C TYR A 49 5.92 2.99 -6.62
N VAL A 50 6.50 2.40 -5.58
CA VAL A 50 5.77 2.12 -4.32
C VAL A 50 5.23 3.43 -3.72
N ARG A 51 6.07 4.46 -3.60
CA ARG A 51 5.62 5.78 -3.11
C ARG A 51 4.47 6.35 -3.93
N SER A 52 4.59 6.31 -5.26
CA SER A 52 3.55 6.80 -6.17
C SER A 52 2.22 6.04 -5.98
N LYS A 53 2.26 4.72 -5.87
CA LYS A 53 1.07 3.89 -5.62
C LYS A 53 0.45 4.16 -4.26
N ALA A 54 1.26 4.35 -3.23
CA ALA A 54 0.79 4.67 -1.89
C ALA A 54 0.08 6.03 -1.85
N CYS A 55 0.67 7.07 -2.45
CA CYS A 55 0.04 8.38 -2.54
C CYS A 55 -1.28 8.32 -3.32
N GLY A 56 -1.28 7.68 -4.50
CA GLY A 56 -2.51 7.54 -5.29
C GLY A 56 -3.59 6.70 -4.61
N ALA A 57 -3.23 5.79 -3.70
CA ALA A 57 -4.16 5.02 -2.88
C ALA A 57 -4.74 5.81 -1.72
N LEU A 58 -4.08 6.87 -1.27
CA LEU A 58 -4.54 7.74 -0.18
C LEU A 58 -5.48 8.85 -0.66
N GLY A 59 -5.53 9.13 -1.97
CA GLY A 59 -6.35 10.19 -2.58
C GLY A 59 -5.56 11.46 -2.76
#